data_AF-A0A7S2GFI6-F1
#
_entry.id   AF-A0A7S2GFI6-F1
#
_cell.length_a   1.000
_cell.length_b   1.000
_cell.length_c   1.000
_cell.angle_alpha   90.00
_cell.angle_beta   90.00
_cell.angle_gamma   90.00
#
_symmetry.space_group_name_H-M   'P 1'
#
loop_
_entity.id
_entity.type
_entity.pdbx_description
1 polymer ?
#
loop_
_entity_poly.entity_id
_entity_poly.type
_entity_poly.pdbx_seq_one_letter_code
_entity_poly.pdbx_strand_id
1 'polypeptide(L)'
;SYDAVVLGAGPAGLKAAAEIGARGKKVVLVDPVASVHGNPTGAHSKCLREGVIEGARTWGEVKDVMARAADNAEYKAARLTHTFQVKIVQGYGSIRDETTVVIKDIDGNEKDIKTDAIVIATGSKANRFPPVDFSMPSVYDSDTIRDIDYIPSRLVVQGAGIVSVEYALIFAKLGSEVIIVDAFSAWLPMCDTSLQETIRDELDANGVEVLFNRPFKSVTLAEDSAAEFPH
;
A
#
# COMPACT_ATOMS: atom_id res chain seq x y z
N SER A 1 -8.53 25.07 19.72
CA SER A 1 -7.08 24.81 19.64
C SER A 1 -6.78 23.38 20.04
N TYR A 2 -5.67 22.86 19.53
CA TYR A 2 -5.05 21.58 19.87
C TYR A 2 -3.55 21.83 20.11
N ASP A 3 -2.92 21.11 21.03
CA ASP A 3 -1.47 21.17 21.21
C ASP A 3 -0.76 20.66 19.94
N ALA A 4 -1.33 19.66 19.26
CA ALA A 4 -0.80 19.17 17.98
C ALA A 4 -1.89 18.72 17.00
N VAL A 5 -1.60 18.88 15.71
CA VAL A 5 -2.33 18.25 14.59
C VAL A 5 -1.42 17.25 13.91
N VAL A 6 -1.90 16.01 13.73
CA VAL A 6 -1.21 14.96 12.99
C VAL A 6 -1.93 14.70 11.67
N LEU A 7 -1.21 14.82 10.56
CA LEU A 7 -1.74 14.60 9.21
C LEU A 7 -1.27 13.25 8.67
N GLY A 8 -2.19 12.29 8.54
CA GLY A 8 -1.94 10.92 8.13
C GLY A 8 -1.93 9.94 9.31
N ALA A 9 -2.68 8.86 9.19
CA ALA A 9 -2.92 7.82 10.19
C ALA A 9 -2.21 6.50 9.87
N GLY A 10 -1.16 6.56 9.06
CA GLY A 10 -0.19 5.47 8.91
C GLY A 10 0.59 5.20 10.20
N PRO A 11 1.59 4.31 10.18
CA PRO A 11 2.29 3.84 11.39
C PRO A 11 2.89 4.97 12.21
N ALA A 12 3.58 5.90 11.53
CA ALA A 12 4.23 7.04 12.18
C ALA A 12 3.19 8.00 12.78
N GLY A 13 2.15 8.34 12.03
CA GLY A 13 1.14 9.30 12.46
C GLY A 13 0.27 8.80 13.62
N LEU A 14 -0.20 7.55 13.54
CA LEU A 14 -0.97 6.95 14.63
C LEU A 14 -0.14 6.88 15.93
N LYS A 15 1.13 6.47 15.84
CA LYS A 15 2.02 6.41 17.00
C LYS A 15 2.39 7.79 17.54
N ALA A 16 2.65 8.77 16.67
CA ALA A 16 2.89 10.14 17.08
C ALA A 16 1.68 10.71 17.83
N ALA A 17 0.47 10.53 17.29
CA ALA A 17 -0.75 10.98 17.95
C ALA A 17 -0.95 10.31 19.32
N ALA A 18 -0.77 8.99 19.39
CA ALA A 18 -0.85 8.25 20.64
C ALA A 18 0.17 8.73 21.69
N GLU A 19 1.43 8.95 21.31
CA GLU A 19 2.48 9.43 22.21
C GLU A 19 2.19 10.86 22.71
N ILE A 20 1.70 11.74 21.83
CA ILE A 20 1.29 13.09 22.22
C ILE A 20 0.15 13.02 23.25
N GLY A 21 -0.88 12.21 22.97
CA GLY A 21 -1.99 11.99 23.90
C GLY A 21 -1.55 11.38 25.24
N ALA A 22 -0.62 10.42 25.23
CA ALA A 22 -0.05 9.80 26.43
C ALA A 22 0.66 10.80 27.36
N ARG A 23 1.18 11.90 26.80
CA ARG A 23 1.77 13.02 27.55
C ARG A 23 0.75 14.05 28.02
N GLY A 24 -0.55 13.74 27.93
CA GLY A 24 -1.65 14.61 28.37
C GLY A 24 -1.92 15.80 27.44
N LYS A 25 -1.43 15.75 26.19
CA LYS A 25 -1.59 16.82 25.20
C LYS A 25 -2.81 16.57 24.33
N LYS A 26 -3.53 17.64 24.01
CA LYS A 26 -4.72 17.58 23.16
C LYS A 26 -4.31 17.47 21.70
N VAL A 27 -4.58 16.32 21.10
CA VAL A 27 -4.18 16.01 19.72
C VAL A 27 -5.37 15.65 18.85
N VAL A 28 -5.31 16.09 17.59
CA VAL A 28 -6.21 15.62 16.53
C VAL A 28 -5.40 14.92 15.45
N LEU A 29 -5.87 13.74 15.04
CA LEU A 29 -5.35 12.94 13.94
C LEU A 29 -6.33 13.04 12.76
N VAL A 30 -5.83 13.42 11.60
CA VAL A 30 -6.62 13.65 10.38
C VAL A 30 -6.15 12.70 9.30
N ASP A 31 -7.06 11.93 8.72
CA ASP A 31 -6.77 11.04 7.59
C ASP A 31 -8.04 10.83 6.74
N PRO A 32 -7.94 10.73 5.41
CA PRO A 32 -9.11 10.49 4.55
C PRO A 32 -9.75 9.10 4.72
N VAL A 33 -9.03 8.11 5.26
CA VAL A 33 -9.56 6.75 5.42
C VAL A 33 -10.69 6.69 6.44
N ALA A 34 -11.72 5.89 6.14
CA ALA A 34 -12.85 5.67 7.05
C ALA A 34 -12.44 4.90 8.30
N SER A 35 -11.48 3.98 8.17
CA SER A 35 -10.98 3.15 9.25
C SER A 35 -9.47 3.27 9.39
N VAL A 36 -9.04 3.64 10.60
CA VAL A 36 -7.63 3.84 10.93
C VAL A 36 -7.03 2.52 11.42
N HIS A 37 -6.05 2.04 10.69
CA HIS A 37 -5.34 0.79 11.02
C HIS A 37 -3.94 1.05 11.59
N GLY A 38 -3.29 2.16 11.23
CA GLY A 38 -1.89 2.42 11.58
C GLY A 38 -0.89 1.46 10.92
N ASN A 39 -1.29 0.79 9.84
CA ASN A 39 -0.47 -0.20 9.15
C ASN A 39 0.42 0.45 8.08
N PRO A 40 1.65 -0.08 7.84
CA PRO A 40 2.48 0.37 6.73
C PRO A 40 1.87 -0.09 5.39
N THR A 41 2.19 0.61 4.30
CA THR A 41 1.73 0.26 2.94
C THR A 41 2.00 -1.21 2.59
N GLY A 42 3.13 -1.76 3.06
CA GLY A 42 3.49 -3.16 2.84
C GLY A 42 2.65 -4.20 3.60
N ALA A 43 1.85 -3.83 4.61
CA ALA A 43 1.11 -4.80 5.41
C ALA A 43 0.19 -5.71 4.55
N HIS A 44 -0.39 -5.13 3.49
CA HIS A 44 -1.26 -5.85 2.57
C HIS A 44 -0.52 -6.97 1.83
N SER A 45 0.61 -6.67 1.19
CA SER A 45 1.38 -7.69 0.46
C SER A 45 1.91 -8.80 1.36
N LYS A 46 2.18 -8.51 2.63
CA LYS A 46 2.60 -9.53 3.62
C LYS A 46 1.44 -10.43 4.02
N CYS A 47 0.23 -9.88 4.19
CA CYS A 47 -0.96 -10.69 4.45
C CYS A 47 -1.32 -11.56 3.25
N LEU A 48 -1.21 -11.03 2.02
CA LEU A 48 -1.37 -11.79 0.78
C LEU A 48 -0.39 -12.97 0.74
N ARG A 49 0.90 -12.69 0.94
CA ARG A 49 1.96 -13.70 0.98
C ARG A 49 1.72 -14.75 2.05
N GLU A 50 1.31 -14.34 3.24
CA GLU A 50 1.01 -15.27 4.34
C GLU A 50 -0.15 -16.18 3.99
N GLY A 51 -1.24 -15.65 3.44
CA GLY A 51 -2.38 -16.47 3.00
C GLY A 51 -1.96 -17.54 1.98
N VAL A 52 -1.09 -17.19 1.04
CA VAL A 52 -0.52 -18.16 0.08
C VAL A 52 0.34 -19.23 0.77
N ILE A 53 1.17 -18.85 1.75
CA ILE A 53 2.00 -19.78 2.53
C ILE A 53 1.12 -20.72 3.37
N GLU A 54 0.04 -20.21 3.96
CA GLU A 54 -0.93 -20.98 4.74
C GLU A 54 -1.83 -21.88 3.87
N GLY A 55 -1.70 -21.79 2.54
CA GLY A 55 -2.30 -22.71 1.58
C GLY A 55 -3.52 -22.20 0.84
N ALA A 56 -3.82 -20.89 0.90
CA ALA A 56 -4.87 -20.29 0.08
C ALA A 56 -4.61 -20.55 -1.41
N ARG A 57 -5.66 -20.97 -2.13
CA ARG A 57 -5.61 -21.29 -3.57
C ARG A 57 -6.47 -20.37 -4.40
N THR A 58 -7.37 -19.63 -3.77
CA THR A 58 -8.26 -18.68 -4.43
C THR A 58 -8.00 -17.27 -3.92
N TRP A 59 -8.32 -16.28 -4.75
CA TRP A 59 -8.21 -14.88 -4.34
C TRP A 59 -9.17 -14.52 -3.20
N GLY A 60 -10.32 -15.21 -3.10
CA GLY A 60 -11.25 -15.05 -1.98
C GLY A 60 -10.63 -15.41 -0.64
N GLU A 61 -9.99 -16.58 -0.53
CA GLU A 61 -9.31 -17.03 0.69
C GLU A 61 -8.17 -16.07 1.10
N VAL A 62 -7.45 -15.57 0.11
CA VAL A 62 -6.39 -14.57 0.32
C VAL A 62 -6.98 -13.26 0.89
N LYS A 63 -8.12 -12.79 0.36
CA LYS A 63 -8.83 -11.62 0.88
C LYS A 63 -9.36 -11.83 2.29
N ASP A 64 -9.77 -13.04 2.67
CA ASP A 64 -10.21 -13.34 4.02
C ASP A 64 -9.08 -13.17 5.05
N VAL A 65 -7.85 -13.58 4.71
CA VAL A 65 -6.66 -13.36 5.57
C VAL A 65 -6.39 -11.86 5.73
N MET A 66 -6.45 -11.09 4.65
CA MET A 66 -6.30 -9.64 4.70
C MET A 66 -7.37 -8.97 5.56
N ALA A 67 -8.63 -9.36 5.42
CA ALA A 67 -9.74 -8.81 6.17
C ALA A 67 -9.55 -9.03 7.68
N ARG A 68 -9.19 -10.26 8.09
CA ARG A 68 -8.89 -10.57 9.50
C ARG A 68 -7.72 -9.75 10.04
N ALA A 69 -6.68 -9.53 9.23
CA ALA A 69 -5.55 -8.69 9.63
C ALA A 69 -5.94 -7.21 9.77
N ALA A 70 -6.80 -6.71 8.89
CA ALA A 70 -7.36 -5.36 8.95
C ALA A 70 -8.22 -5.17 10.20
N ASP A 71 -9.19 -6.04 10.46
CA ASP A 71 -10.07 -5.97 11.65
C ASP A 71 -9.25 -5.91 12.96
N ASN A 72 -8.23 -6.76 13.06
CA ASN A 72 -7.34 -6.79 14.21
C ASN A 72 -6.52 -5.50 14.37
N ALA A 73 -6.09 -4.90 13.26
CA ALA A 73 -5.34 -3.65 13.27
C ALA A 73 -6.24 -2.46 13.63
N GLU A 74 -7.45 -2.39 13.08
CA GLU A 74 -8.45 -1.39 13.42
C GLU A 74 -8.79 -1.46 14.92
N TYR A 75 -9.06 -2.66 15.46
CA TYR A 75 -9.34 -2.84 16.88
C TYR A 75 -8.19 -2.31 17.77
N LYS A 76 -6.93 -2.63 17.41
CA LYS A 76 -5.75 -2.16 18.14
C LYS A 76 -5.59 -0.64 18.05
N ALA A 77 -5.82 -0.06 16.88
CA ALA A 77 -5.74 1.38 16.65
C ALA A 77 -6.82 2.12 17.43
N ALA A 78 -8.08 1.67 17.36
CA ALA A 78 -9.20 2.22 18.11
C ALA A 78 -8.96 2.18 19.62
N ARG A 79 -8.46 1.05 20.15
CA ARG A 79 -8.10 0.95 21.56
C ARG A 79 -7.00 1.94 21.94
N LEU A 80 -5.97 2.07 21.11
CA LEU A 80 -4.84 2.98 21.36
C LEU A 80 -5.30 4.45 21.37
N THR A 81 -6.06 4.87 20.36
CA THR A 81 -6.55 6.25 20.26
C THR A 81 -7.56 6.58 21.35
N HIS A 82 -8.41 5.62 21.74
CA HIS A 82 -9.31 5.79 22.88
C HIS A 82 -8.54 5.95 24.21
N THR A 83 -7.57 5.08 24.49
CA THR A 83 -6.77 5.13 25.73
C THR A 83 -6.04 6.47 25.89
N PHE A 84 -5.52 7.03 24.80
CA PHE A 84 -4.78 8.29 24.81
C PHE A 84 -5.59 9.50 24.35
N GLN A 85 -6.91 9.38 24.30
CA GLN A 85 -7.85 10.47 24.00
C GLN A 85 -7.54 11.23 22.70
N VAL A 86 -7.04 10.51 21.69
CA VAL A 86 -6.74 11.07 20.37
C VAL A 86 -8.05 11.31 19.63
N LYS A 87 -8.34 12.56 19.26
CA LYS A 87 -9.49 12.86 18.40
C LYS A 87 -9.15 12.49 16.97
N ILE A 88 -9.89 11.54 16.38
CA ILE A 88 -9.79 11.23 14.95
C ILE A 88 -10.81 12.09 14.18
N VAL A 89 -10.39 12.63 13.04
CA VAL A 89 -11.25 13.26 12.04
C VAL A 89 -10.99 12.61 10.69
N GLN A 90 -12.04 12.05 10.09
CA GLN A 90 -11.97 11.58 8.71
C GLN A 90 -12.04 12.77 7.77
N GLY A 91 -11.00 12.97 6.96
CA GLY A 91 -10.92 14.11 6.05
C GLY A 91 -9.50 14.45 5.60
N TYR A 92 -9.37 15.64 5.01
CA TYR A 92 -8.10 16.16 4.49
C TYR A 92 -7.64 17.37 5.31
N GLY A 93 -6.36 17.40 5.67
CA GLY A 93 -5.75 18.55 6.30
C GLY A 93 -4.84 19.31 5.33
N SER A 94 -4.95 20.64 5.29
CA SER A 94 -4.03 21.52 4.56
C SER A 94 -3.43 22.55 5.51
N ILE A 95 -2.10 22.75 5.43
CA ILE A 95 -1.39 23.72 6.24
C ILE A 95 -1.59 25.09 5.58
N ARG A 96 -2.28 25.99 6.26
CA ARG A 96 -2.47 27.36 5.77
C ARG A 96 -1.29 28.26 6.15
N ASP A 97 -0.84 28.13 7.39
CA ASP A 97 0.25 28.90 7.98
C ASP A 97 0.90 28.09 9.12
N GLU A 98 1.95 28.64 9.73
CA GLU A 98 2.76 27.98 10.78
C GLU A 98 1.95 27.46 11.98
N THR A 99 0.77 28.04 12.25
CA THR A 99 -0.04 27.72 13.44
C THR A 99 -1.46 27.28 13.09
N THR A 100 -1.78 27.12 11.80
CA THR A 100 -3.14 26.80 11.34
C THR A 100 -3.18 25.69 10.31
N VAL A 101 -3.98 24.67 10.62
CA VAL A 101 -4.37 23.63 9.68
C VAL A 101 -5.86 23.78 9.37
N VAL A 102 -6.21 23.80 8.09
CA VAL A 102 -7.60 23.69 7.63
C VAL A 102 -7.92 22.21 7.53
N ILE A 103 -8.95 21.75 8.22
CA ILE A 103 -9.46 20.39 8.11
C ILE A 103 -10.76 20.45 7.32
N LYS A 104 -10.81 19.72 6.21
CA LYS A 104 -12.01 19.45 5.43
C LYS A 104 -12.47 18.03 5.71
N ASP A 105 -13.61 17.85 6.36
CA ASP A 105 -14.18 16.52 6.59
C ASP A 105 -14.76 15.91 5.30
N ILE A 106 -15.19 14.65 5.39
CA ILE A 106 -15.73 13.92 4.23
C ILE A 106 -17.07 14.51 3.72
N ASP A 107 -17.80 15.22 4.57
CA ASP A 107 -19.05 15.92 4.22
C ASP A 107 -18.80 17.29 3.57
N GLY A 108 -17.53 17.70 3.49
CA GLY A 108 -17.09 18.95 2.87
C GLY A 108 -17.11 20.15 3.83
N ASN A 109 -17.37 19.96 5.12
CA ASN A 109 -17.26 21.03 6.10
C ASN A 109 -15.79 21.35 6.34
N GLU A 110 -15.47 22.64 6.31
CA GLU A 110 -14.12 23.13 6.56
C GLU A 110 -14.04 23.81 7.92
N LYS A 111 -12.95 23.53 8.63
CA LYS A 111 -12.67 24.13 9.93
C LYS A 111 -11.20 24.45 10.09
N ASP A 112 -10.94 25.68 10.49
CA ASP A 112 -9.63 26.12 10.93
C ASP A 112 -9.30 25.57 12.31
N ILE A 113 -8.16 24.89 12.42
CA ILE A 113 -7.58 24.43 13.67
C ILE A 113 -6.29 25.19 13.95
N LYS A 114 -6.32 26.00 15.01
CA LYS A 114 -5.10 26.55 15.61
C LYS A 114 -4.36 25.50 16.43
N THR A 115 -3.05 25.41 16.23
CA THR A 115 -2.19 24.44 16.90
C THR A 115 -0.76 24.94 17.12
N ASP A 116 -0.09 24.38 18.13
CA ASP A 116 1.29 24.71 18.47
C ASP A 116 2.32 23.86 17.68
N ALA A 117 1.90 22.68 17.22
CA ALA A 117 2.75 21.77 16.45
C ALA A 117 1.97 21.04 15.35
N ILE A 118 2.62 20.83 14.20
CA ILE A 118 2.07 20.08 13.07
C ILE A 118 2.99 18.90 12.77
N VAL A 119 2.44 17.69 12.80
CA VAL A 119 3.15 16.46 12.41
C VAL A 119 2.67 16.04 11.03
N ILE A 120 3.58 16.04 10.06
CA ILE A 120 3.31 15.59 8.69
C ILE A 120 3.70 14.11 8.57
N ALA A 121 2.70 13.24 8.44
CA ALA A 121 2.85 11.80 8.34
C ALA A 121 1.99 11.22 7.18
N THR A 122 1.90 11.97 6.08
CA THR A 122 1.00 11.69 4.94
C THR A 122 1.43 10.50 4.07
N GLY A 123 2.57 9.88 4.39
CA GLY A 123 3.04 8.65 3.72
C GLY A 123 3.49 8.87 2.28
N SER A 124 3.34 7.81 1.48
CA SER A 124 3.73 7.73 0.07
C SER A 124 2.65 7.03 -0.75
N LYS A 125 2.71 7.16 -2.07
CA LYS A 125 1.84 6.46 -3.03
C LYS A 125 2.66 5.74 -4.08
N ALA A 126 2.07 4.73 -4.73
CA ALA A 126 2.70 4.05 -5.85
C ALA A 126 3.09 5.04 -6.97
N ASN A 127 4.24 4.79 -7.59
CA ASN A 127 4.76 5.67 -8.62
C ASN A 127 4.20 5.29 -9.99
N ARG A 128 3.38 6.19 -10.57
CA ARG A 128 2.78 6.02 -11.89
C ARG A 128 3.58 6.85 -12.90
N PHE A 129 4.51 6.19 -13.58
CA PHE A 129 5.35 6.85 -14.59
C PHE A 129 4.70 6.81 -15.98
N PRO A 130 4.71 7.93 -16.74
CA PRO A 130 4.40 7.91 -18.17
C PRO A 130 5.32 6.93 -18.93
N PRO A 131 4.84 6.30 -20.02
CA PRO A 131 3.56 6.56 -20.70
C PRO A 131 2.43 5.59 -20.30
N VAL A 132 2.53 4.91 -19.15
CA VAL A 132 1.52 3.92 -18.75
C VAL A 132 0.21 4.61 -18.33
N ASP A 133 -0.89 4.22 -18.96
CA ASP A 133 -2.24 4.65 -18.58
C ASP A 133 -2.83 3.68 -17.54
N PHE A 134 -2.88 4.12 -16.28
CA PHE A 134 -3.43 3.37 -15.16
C PHE A 134 -4.96 3.41 -15.07
N SER A 135 -5.65 4.02 -16.04
CA SER A 135 -7.12 3.90 -16.16
C SER A 135 -7.55 2.64 -16.92
N MET A 136 -6.61 1.94 -17.57
CA MET A 136 -6.86 0.70 -18.28
C MET A 136 -7.27 -0.43 -17.29
N PRO A 137 -8.28 -1.25 -17.62
CA PRO A 137 -8.89 -2.21 -16.69
C PRO A 137 -7.95 -3.33 -16.20
N SER A 138 -6.80 -3.52 -16.84
CA SER A 138 -5.82 -4.58 -16.52
C SER A 138 -4.43 -4.02 -16.15
N VAL A 139 -4.36 -2.72 -15.84
CA VAL A 139 -3.14 -2.04 -15.43
C VAL A 139 -3.29 -1.65 -13.97
N TYR A 140 -2.45 -2.26 -13.12
CA TYR A 140 -2.48 -2.05 -11.68
C TYR A 140 -1.14 -1.51 -11.20
N ASP A 141 -1.17 -0.80 -10.07
CA ASP A 141 0.02 -0.52 -9.28
C ASP A 141 -0.02 -1.30 -7.97
N SER A 142 0.99 -1.15 -7.11
CA SER A 142 1.04 -1.84 -5.81
C SER A 142 -0.06 -1.40 -4.83
N ASP A 143 -0.70 -0.26 -5.09
CA ASP A 143 -1.82 0.22 -4.29
C ASP A 143 -3.14 -0.42 -4.76
N THR A 144 -3.35 -0.59 -6.07
CA THR A 144 -4.62 -1.07 -6.64
C THR A 144 -4.68 -2.58 -6.93
N ILE A 145 -3.55 -3.27 -7.11
CA ILE A 145 -3.55 -4.71 -7.44
C ILE A 145 -4.22 -5.57 -6.37
N ARG A 146 -4.29 -5.10 -5.13
CA ARG A 146 -4.97 -5.78 -4.02
C ARG A 146 -6.49 -5.85 -4.19
N ASP A 147 -7.06 -4.97 -5.01
CA ASP A 147 -8.51 -4.79 -5.16
C ASP A 147 -9.11 -5.65 -6.27
N ILE A 148 -8.29 -6.41 -7.00
CA ILE A 148 -8.80 -7.37 -7.99
C ILE A 148 -9.66 -8.44 -7.30
N ASP A 149 -10.42 -9.20 -8.07
CA ASP A 149 -11.28 -10.28 -7.59
C ASP A 149 -10.97 -11.64 -8.23
N TYR A 150 -9.95 -11.70 -9.09
CA TYR A 150 -9.52 -12.88 -9.82
C TYR A 150 -8.00 -13.09 -9.68
N ILE A 151 -7.52 -14.27 -10.06
CA ILE A 151 -6.09 -14.56 -10.24
C ILE A 151 -5.83 -14.49 -11.75
N PRO A 152 -4.99 -13.58 -12.27
CA PRO A 152 -4.69 -13.51 -13.69
C PRO A 152 -4.00 -14.79 -14.15
N SER A 153 -4.32 -15.34 -15.33
CA SER A 153 -3.55 -16.50 -15.83
C SER A 153 -2.12 -16.09 -16.17
N ARG A 154 -1.91 -14.84 -16.60
CA ARG A 154 -0.61 -14.28 -16.96
C ARG A 154 -0.44 -12.89 -16.34
N LEU A 155 0.71 -12.64 -15.73
CA LEU A 155 1.03 -11.37 -15.09
C LEU A 155 2.40 -10.85 -15.55
N VAL A 156 2.42 -9.65 -16.10
CA VAL A 156 3.67 -8.91 -16.36
C VAL A 156 3.88 -7.91 -15.23
N VAL A 157 5.04 -7.99 -14.59
CA VAL A 157 5.45 -7.08 -13.51
C VAL A 157 6.57 -6.17 -14.03
N GLN A 158 6.30 -4.87 -14.07
CA GLN A 158 7.30 -3.88 -14.47
C GLN A 158 8.18 -3.48 -13.28
N GLY A 159 9.49 -3.64 -13.44
CA GLY A 159 10.51 -3.36 -12.43
C GLY A 159 10.86 -4.59 -11.59
N ALA A 160 12.11 -4.70 -11.18
CA ALA A 160 12.69 -5.80 -10.39
C ALA A 160 13.06 -5.34 -8.96
N GLY A 161 12.21 -4.50 -8.37
CA GLY A 161 12.32 -4.05 -6.98
C GLY A 161 11.66 -5.02 -5.99
N ILE A 162 11.79 -4.73 -4.68
CA ILE A 162 11.32 -5.65 -3.63
C ILE A 162 9.80 -5.91 -3.70
N VAL A 163 9.02 -4.87 -4.04
CA VAL A 163 7.56 -4.98 -4.17
C VAL A 163 7.19 -5.86 -5.37
N SER A 164 7.89 -5.67 -6.49
CA SER A 164 7.70 -6.47 -7.71
C SER A 164 7.97 -7.94 -7.46
N VAL A 165 9.09 -8.27 -6.81
CA VAL A 165 9.47 -9.65 -6.47
C VAL A 165 8.47 -10.30 -5.53
N GLU A 166 7.99 -9.56 -4.52
CA GLU A 166 6.98 -10.06 -3.60
C GLU A 166 5.67 -10.42 -4.31
N TYR A 167 5.13 -9.51 -5.14
CA TYR A 167 3.91 -9.79 -5.90
C TYR A 167 4.11 -10.88 -6.94
N ALA A 168 5.27 -10.92 -7.61
CA ALA A 168 5.56 -11.97 -8.59
C ALA A 168 5.50 -13.36 -7.95
N LEU A 169 6.09 -13.55 -6.77
CA LEU A 169 6.04 -14.82 -6.05
C LEU A 169 4.63 -15.15 -5.54
N ILE A 170 3.87 -14.15 -5.06
CA ILE A 170 2.47 -14.34 -4.62
C ILE A 170 1.64 -14.91 -5.77
N PHE A 171 1.67 -14.26 -6.93
CA PHE A 171 0.85 -14.66 -8.08
C PHE A 171 1.34 -15.97 -8.72
N ALA A 172 2.66 -16.20 -8.79
CA ALA A 172 3.21 -17.46 -9.28
C ALA A 172 2.76 -18.65 -8.42
N LYS A 173 2.81 -18.52 -7.09
CA LYS A 173 2.33 -19.57 -6.17
C LYS A 173 0.81 -19.76 -6.20
N LEU A 174 0.07 -18.74 -6.63
CA LEU A 174 -1.37 -18.82 -6.91
C LEU A 174 -1.69 -19.39 -8.30
N GLY A 175 -0.68 -19.68 -9.12
CA GLY A 175 -0.81 -20.35 -10.41
C GLY A 175 -0.71 -19.45 -11.65
N SER A 176 -0.43 -18.16 -11.49
CA SER A 176 -0.18 -17.26 -12.63
C SER A 176 1.15 -17.59 -13.30
N GLU A 177 1.21 -17.49 -14.63
CA GLU A 177 2.47 -17.36 -15.36
C GLU A 177 2.99 -15.92 -15.18
N VAL A 178 4.14 -15.75 -14.52
CA VAL A 178 4.65 -14.43 -14.17
C VAL A 178 5.94 -14.10 -14.90
N ILE A 179 6.01 -12.88 -15.45
CA ILE A 179 7.21 -12.33 -16.08
C ILE A 179 7.54 -10.98 -15.42
N ILE A 180 8.73 -10.85 -14.86
CA ILE A 180 9.31 -9.58 -14.40
C ILE A 180 10.12 -8.97 -15.55
N VAL A 181 9.87 -7.69 -15.86
CA VAL A 181 10.60 -6.95 -16.89
C VAL A 181 11.23 -5.69 -16.29
N ASP A 182 12.54 -5.54 -16.41
CA ASP A 182 13.28 -4.38 -15.89
C ASP A 182 14.22 -3.77 -16.94
N ALA A 183 14.33 -2.45 -16.92
CA ALA A 183 15.17 -1.69 -17.83
C ALA A 183 16.66 -1.82 -17.52
N PHE A 184 17.01 -2.14 -16.28
CA PHE A 184 18.36 -2.21 -15.75
C PHE A 184 18.86 -3.66 -15.67
N SER A 185 20.17 -3.82 -15.61
CA SER A 185 20.84 -5.11 -15.38
C SER A 185 21.01 -5.44 -13.90
N ALA A 186 21.13 -4.41 -13.06
CA ALA A 186 21.20 -4.54 -11.61
C ALA A 186 19.80 -4.46 -11.02
N TRP A 187 19.51 -5.35 -10.07
CA TRP A 187 18.24 -5.44 -9.37
C TRP A 187 18.49 -5.59 -7.88
N LEU A 188 17.48 -5.26 -7.06
CA LEU A 188 17.56 -5.31 -5.60
C LEU A 188 18.91 -4.76 -5.04
N PRO A 189 19.31 -3.52 -5.38
CA PRO A 189 20.65 -3.00 -5.05
C PRO A 189 20.92 -2.85 -3.54
N MET A 190 19.87 -2.98 -2.72
CA MET A 190 19.98 -3.00 -1.25
C MET A 190 20.37 -4.38 -0.69
N CYS A 191 20.30 -5.42 -1.51
CA CYS A 191 20.67 -6.79 -1.16
C CYS A 191 22.08 -7.10 -1.67
N ASP A 192 22.84 -7.87 -0.90
CA ASP A 192 24.12 -8.40 -1.37
C ASP A 192 23.92 -9.47 -2.46
N THR A 193 24.99 -9.77 -3.19
CA THR A 193 24.92 -10.69 -4.34
C THR A 193 24.43 -12.09 -3.95
N SER A 194 24.81 -12.62 -2.79
CA SER A 194 24.37 -13.96 -2.38
C SER A 194 22.86 -14.02 -2.11
N LEU A 195 22.30 -12.94 -1.55
CA LEU A 195 20.86 -12.80 -1.38
C LEU A 195 20.15 -12.61 -2.73
N GLN A 196 20.72 -11.83 -3.65
CA GLN A 196 20.17 -11.70 -5.01
C GLN A 196 20.12 -13.04 -5.73
N GLU A 197 21.18 -13.85 -5.63
CA GLU A 197 21.24 -15.21 -6.21
C GLU A 197 20.19 -16.13 -5.57
N THR A 198 20.05 -16.12 -4.25
CA THR A 198 19.03 -16.93 -3.54
C THR A 198 17.61 -16.54 -3.95
N ILE A 199 17.33 -15.24 -4.09
CA ILE A 199 16.01 -14.76 -4.56
C ILE A 199 15.79 -15.18 -6.02
N ARG A 200 16.84 -15.13 -6.85
CA ARG A 200 16.76 -15.60 -8.23
C ARG A 200 16.39 -17.08 -8.30
N ASP A 201 17.05 -17.92 -7.52
CA ASP A 201 16.78 -19.35 -7.46
C ASP A 201 15.33 -19.62 -7.02
N GLU A 202 14.80 -18.89 -6.04
CA GLU A 202 13.39 -19.01 -5.63
C GLU A 202 12.43 -18.59 -6.75
N LEU A 203 12.72 -17.49 -7.47
CA LEU A 203 11.90 -17.08 -8.61
C LEU A 203 11.88 -18.15 -9.71
N ASP A 204 13.05 -18.67 -10.08
CA ASP A 204 13.18 -19.70 -11.11
C ASP A 204 12.49 -21.01 -10.67
N ALA A 205 12.59 -21.39 -9.40
CA ALA A 205 11.91 -22.56 -8.83
C ALA A 205 10.37 -22.45 -8.83
N ASN A 206 9.83 -21.23 -8.80
CA ASN A 206 8.39 -20.96 -8.93
C ASN A 206 7.99 -20.59 -10.37
N GLY A 207 8.88 -20.76 -11.35
CA GLY A 207 8.58 -20.53 -12.77
C GLY A 207 8.42 -19.06 -13.16
N VAL A 208 8.96 -18.13 -12.37
CA VAL A 208 8.93 -16.69 -12.68
C VAL A 208 10.04 -16.35 -13.66
N GLU A 209 9.68 -15.87 -14.84
CA GLU A 209 10.66 -15.38 -15.81
C GLU A 209 11.13 -13.97 -15.43
N VAL A 210 12.43 -13.68 -15.55
CA VAL A 210 12.98 -12.35 -15.25
C VAL A 210 13.83 -11.84 -16.41
N LEU A 211 13.40 -10.74 -17.02
CA LEU A 211 13.98 -10.12 -18.20
C LEU A 211 14.62 -8.77 -17.86
N PHE A 212 15.94 -8.75 -17.79
CA PHE A 212 16.74 -7.53 -17.59
C PHE A 212 17.11 -6.85 -18.90
N ASN A 213 17.50 -5.57 -18.83
CA ASN A 213 17.85 -4.76 -20.00
C ASN A 213 16.72 -4.70 -21.04
N ARG A 214 15.48 -4.55 -20.56
CA ARG A 214 14.27 -4.43 -21.36
C ARG A 214 13.54 -3.15 -20.99
N PRO A 215 13.91 -2.00 -21.60
CA PRO A 215 13.23 -0.76 -21.32
C PRO A 215 11.78 -0.84 -21.77
N PHE A 216 10.87 -0.54 -20.84
CA PHE A 216 9.45 -0.51 -21.08
C PHE A 216 9.08 0.68 -22.00
N LYS A 217 8.26 0.43 -23.03
CA LYS A 217 7.84 1.46 -23.99
C LYS A 217 6.38 1.89 -23.82
N SER A 218 5.44 0.95 -23.79
CA SER A 218 4.01 1.24 -23.77
C SER A 218 3.20 0.01 -23.38
N VAL A 219 2.02 0.22 -22.79
CA VAL A 219 0.94 -0.78 -22.70
C VAL A 219 -0.12 -0.42 -23.73
N THR A 220 -0.67 -1.40 -24.42
CA THR A 220 -1.83 -1.25 -25.31
C THR A 220 -2.82 -2.36 -25.04
N LEU A 221 -4.13 -2.08 -25.08
CA LEU A 221 -5.14 -3.13 -25.07
C LEU A 221 -5.05 -3.92 -26.37
N ALA A 222 -5.08 -5.25 -26.28
CA ALA A 222 -5.26 -6.09 -27.45
C ALA A 222 -6.71 -5.97 -27.96
N GLU A 223 -6.93 -6.14 -29.25
CA GLU A 223 -8.24 -5.97 -29.92
C GLU A 223 -9.35 -6.84 -29.30
N ASP A 224 -8.99 -8.02 -28.78
CA ASP A 224 -9.91 -8.97 -28.14
C ASP A 224 -9.90 -8.90 -26.59
N SER A 225 -9.32 -7.85 -26.00
CA SER A 225 -9.30 -7.69 -24.54
C SER A 225 -10.71 -7.41 -24.03
N ALA A 226 -11.40 -8.45 -23.56
CA ALA A 226 -12.66 -8.28 -22.86
C ALA A 226 -12.40 -7.51 -21.56
N ALA A 227 -13.01 -6.33 -21.43
CA ALA A 227 -12.87 -5.48 -20.25
C ALA A 227 -13.34 -6.16 -18.94
N GLU A 228 -14.14 -7.23 -19.06
CA GLU A 228 -14.79 -7.90 -17.93
C GLU A 228 -13.97 -9.07 -17.36
N PHE A 229 -13.08 -9.69 -18.14
CA PHE A 229 -12.29 -10.85 -17.69
C PHE A 229 -10.96 -10.92 -18.44
N PRO A 230 -9.88 -10.30 -17.93
CA PRO A 230 -8.55 -10.51 -18.47
C PRO A 230 -8.09 -11.90 -18.03
N HIS A 231 -8.50 -12.92 -18.80
CA HIS A 231 -8.00 -14.27 -18.65
C HIS A 231 -6.49 -14.28 -18.84
#